data_AF-A0A6A6TPR6-F1
#
_entry.id   AF-A0A6A6TPR6-F1
#
_cell.length_a   1.000
_cell.length_b   1.000
_cell.length_c   1.000
_cell.angle_alpha   90.00
_cell.angle_beta   90.00
_cell.angle_gamma   90.00
#
_symmetry.space_group_name_H-M   'P 1'
#
loop_
_entity.id
_entity.type
_entity.pdbx_description
1 polymer ?
#
loop_
_entity_poly.entity_id
_entity_poly.type
_entity_poly.pdbx_seq_one_letter_code
_entity_poly.pdbx_strand_id
1 'polypeptide(L)'
;MSTGSPHQPPPSPHPSTSTSTTLVNTAQSPSRPLSHQPPPSTTTTTTISTTTFAFPALYSFPPFFTLQPVLSTRTSQLTSWSALIQSYCRHHRLWTLVLVDALDTPLFHNRDIGRRLSLRDARSVVAWMSSPEGGGRAEFISSSTSSSTSSTSALKKSRVANAADADSEAGSCYIYWRSPAEWASVLEDWVERTGQKGVVLTLYEIGEGDATRREEFWGMEERLLRKVVEVCSKRGRAQVFGSEGAEGVKFF
;
A
#
# COMPACT_ATOMS: atom_id res chain seq x y z
N MET A 1 17.71 -82.95 9.85
CA MET A 1 18.05 -82.71 8.43
C MET A 1 17.91 -81.19 8.25
N SER A 2 18.90 -80.37 8.61
CA SER A 2 20.17 -80.09 7.91
C SER A 2 19.87 -79.63 6.47
N THR A 3 20.19 -78.41 6.01
CA THR A 3 21.21 -77.43 6.39
C THR A 3 20.77 -76.00 6.00
N GLY A 4 21.18 -75.01 6.79
CA GLY A 4 21.14 -73.59 6.45
C GLY A 4 22.53 -72.96 6.54
N SER A 5 22.63 -71.71 6.04
CA SER A 5 23.77 -70.76 6.00
C SER A 5 24.75 -70.87 4.82
N PRO A 6 25.54 -69.80 4.51
CA PRO A 6 25.22 -68.36 4.49
C PRO A 6 25.91 -67.60 3.32
N HIS A 7 25.60 -66.33 3.08
CA HIS A 7 26.63 -65.39 2.58
C HIS A 7 26.29 -63.92 2.88
N GLN A 8 27.16 -63.29 3.67
CA GLN A 8 27.27 -61.85 3.88
C GLN A 8 28.71 -61.45 3.53
N PRO A 9 28.94 -60.29 2.92
CA PRO A 9 30.24 -59.62 3.01
C PRO A 9 30.17 -58.22 3.68
N PRO A 10 31.34 -57.66 4.08
CA PRO A 10 31.54 -56.90 5.33
C PRO A 10 31.52 -55.35 5.19
N PRO A 11 31.58 -54.61 6.32
CA PRO A 11 31.48 -53.14 6.36
C PRO A 11 32.81 -52.42 6.07
N SER A 12 32.72 -51.18 5.58
CA SER A 12 33.88 -50.29 5.36
C SER A 12 34.08 -49.27 6.51
N PRO A 13 35.33 -48.92 6.85
CA PRO A 13 35.67 -48.11 8.04
C PRO A 13 35.91 -46.61 7.78
N HIS A 14 35.42 -45.81 8.74
CA HIS A 14 36.00 -44.65 9.46
C HIS A 14 36.50 -43.35 8.78
N PRO A 15 36.51 -42.22 9.54
CA PRO A 15 36.61 -40.84 9.06
C PRO A 15 38.04 -40.31 9.09
N SER A 16 38.30 -39.20 8.39
CA SER A 16 39.55 -38.44 8.51
C SER A 16 39.29 -36.95 8.68
N THR A 17 39.73 -36.49 9.84
CA THR A 17 39.90 -35.13 10.33
C THR A 17 40.80 -34.32 9.40
N SER A 18 40.55 -33.02 9.24
CA SER A 18 41.57 -32.08 8.77
C SER A 18 41.56 -30.83 9.64
N THR A 19 42.74 -30.58 10.18
CA THR A 19 43.10 -29.65 11.25
C THR A 19 43.43 -28.27 10.67
N SER A 20 43.19 -27.24 11.48
CA SER A 20 43.60 -25.84 11.31
C SER A 20 45.08 -25.64 10.96
N THR A 21 45.41 -24.58 10.21
CA THR A 21 46.70 -23.87 10.30
C THR A 21 46.50 -22.39 9.91
N THR A 22 47.17 -21.54 10.68
CA THR A 22 47.04 -20.08 10.79
C THR A 22 48.38 -19.43 10.44
N LEU A 23 48.33 -18.27 9.76
CA LEU A 23 49.32 -17.17 9.60
C LEU A 23 50.63 -17.44 8.84
N VAL A 24 50.96 -16.58 7.85
CA VAL A 24 51.98 -15.51 7.99
C VAL A 24 51.79 -14.37 6.96
N ASN A 25 52.06 -13.16 7.42
CA ASN A 25 52.12 -11.84 6.76
C ASN A 25 53.52 -11.57 6.17
N THR A 26 53.67 -10.74 5.10
CA THR A 26 54.77 -9.72 4.90
C THR A 26 54.67 -8.99 3.54
N ALA A 27 54.46 -7.67 3.63
CA ALA A 27 54.91 -6.50 2.83
C ALA A 27 55.36 -6.60 1.36
N GLN A 28 54.86 -5.68 0.49
CA GLN A 28 55.62 -4.50 0.00
C GLN A 28 54.83 -3.65 -1.02
N SER A 29 54.87 -2.32 -0.82
CA SER A 29 54.53 -1.27 -1.81
C SER A 29 55.72 -0.98 -2.73
N PRO A 30 55.49 -0.33 -3.90
CA PRO A 30 55.99 1.05 -4.04
C PRO A 30 55.06 2.01 -4.80
N SER A 31 55.21 3.30 -4.49
CA SER A 31 54.49 4.50 -4.97
C SER A 31 55.00 5.01 -6.34
N ARG A 32 54.17 5.61 -7.22
CA ARG A 32 53.96 7.06 -7.57
C ARG A 32 53.78 7.17 -9.13
N PRO A 33 53.36 8.29 -9.80
CA PRO A 33 52.77 9.57 -9.37
C PRO A 33 51.49 10.04 -10.14
N LEU A 34 51.00 11.19 -9.68
CA LEU A 34 49.83 12.00 -10.10
C LEU A 34 49.78 12.38 -11.60
N SER A 35 48.55 12.42 -12.15
CA SER A 35 48.18 13.38 -13.21
C SER A 35 46.79 13.95 -12.94
N HIS A 36 46.71 15.28 -12.99
CA HIS A 36 45.52 16.10 -12.82
C HIS A 36 44.58 15.98 -14.02
N GLN A 37 43.30 15.73 -13.79
CA GLN A 37 42.24 16.10 -14.73
C GLN A 37 40.96 16.42 -13.95
N PRO A 38 40.47 17.68 -13.89
CA PRO A 38 39.11 17.96 -13.52
C PRO A 38 38.23 17.91 -14.79
N PRO A 39 37.05 17.27 -14.73
CA PRO A 39 35.88 17.96 -15.27
C PRO A 39 34.57 17.56 -14.57
N PRO A 40 33.46 18.20 -14.94
CA PRO A 40 33.06 19.57 -14.67
C PRO A 40 32.09 19.63 -13.48
N SER A 41 31.95 20.82 -12.89
CA SER A 41 30.84 21.13 -12.01
C SER A 41 29.53 20.72 -12.68
N THR A 42 28.84 19.71 -12.14
CA THR A 42 27.49 19.40 -12.56
C THR A 42 26.62 20.58 -12.19
N THR A 43 26.26 21.33 -13.22
CA THR A 43 25.29 22.40 -13.21
C THR A 43 24.06 21.94 -12.45
N THR A 44 23.82 22.55 -11.29
CA THR A 44 22.52 22.51 -10.60
C THR A 44 21.50 23.13 -11.55
N THR A 45 20.90 22.30 -12.40
CA THR A 45 19.80 22.74 -13.25
C THR A 45 18.58 22.79 -12.35
N THR A 46 18.28 24.00 -11.87
CA THR A 46 16.99 24.36 -11.30
C THR A 46 15.92 24.16 -12.38
N THR A 47 15.36 22.95 -12.46
CA THR A 47 14.17 22.69 -13.26
C THR A 47 12.94 23.17 -12.53
N ILE A 48 12.23 24.08 -13.18
CA ILE A 48 10.91 24.59 -12.85
C ILE A 48 9.98 23.38 -12.67
N SER A 49 9.41 23.21 -11.47
CA SER A 49 8.62 22.04 -11.11
C SER A 49 7.22 22.08 -11.74
N THR A 50 7.05 21.45 -12.90
CA THR A 50 5.74 20.92 -13.29
C THR A 50 5.41 19.76 -12.34
N THR A 51 4.25 19.80 -11.68
CA THR A 51 3.82 18.80 -10.68
C THR A 51 3.43 17.48 -11.34
N THR A 52 4.43 16.82 -11.94
CA THR A 52 4.30 15.50 -12.55
C THR A 52 4.71 14.46 -11.52
N PHE A 53 3.90 13.40 -11.39
CA PHE A 53 4.20 12.30 -10.48
C PHE A 53 5.50 11.59 -10.87
N ALA A 54 6.39 11.40 -9.91
CA ALA A 54 7.64 10.66 -10.12
C ALA A 54 7.42 9.16 -9.85
N PHE A 55 7.48 8.33 -10.89
CA PHE A 55 7.38 6.89 -10.76
C PHE A 55 8.65 6.26 -10.15
N PRO A 56 8.53 5.21 -9.33
CA PRO A 56 9.68 4.49 -8.78
C PRO A 56 10.43 3.72 -9.87
N ALA A 57 11.73 3.45 -9.67
CA ALA A 57 12.55 2.74 -10.66
C ALA A 57 11.99 1.36 -11.07
N LEU A 58 11.34 0.66 -10.14
CA LEU A 58 10.67 -0.63 -10.38
C LEU A 58 9.52 -0.53 -11.41
N TYR A 59 8.93 0.65 -11.59
CA TYR A 59 7.87 0.87 -12.57
C TYR A 59 8.35 0.73 -14.02
N SER A 60 9.65 0.89 -14.28
CA SER A 60 10.24 0.65 -15.61
C SER A 60 10.81 -0.76 -15.77
N PHE A 61 10.59 -1.65 -14.80
CA PHE A 61 11.04 -3.05 -14.84
C PHE A 61 9.92 -3.95 -15.39
N PRO A 62 10.05 -4.55 -16.60
CA PRO A 62 8.95 -5.27 -17.24
C PRO A 62 8.31 -6.40 -16.40
N PRO A 63 9.06 -7.20 -15.63
CA PRO A 63 8.47 -8.23 -14.75
C PRO A 63 7.58 -7.67 -13.63
N PHE A 64 7.67 -6.36 -13.31
CA PHE A 64 6.83 -5.73 -12.30
C PHE A 64 5.33 -5.79 -12.64
N PHE A 65 4.98 -5.81 -13.93
CA PHE A 65 3.61 -5.89 -14.43
C PHE A 65 3.06 -7.32 -14.56
N THR A 66 3.86 -8.34 -14.21
CA THR A 66 3.46 -9.74 -14.24
C THR A 66 3.54 -10.30 -12.82
N LEU A 67 2.43 -10.77 -12.25
CA LEU A 67 2.46 -11.34 -10.90
C LEU A 67 3.42 -12.53 -10.81
N GLN A 68 4.34 -12.46 -9.85
CA GLN A 68 5.39 -13.45 -9.70
C GLN A 68 4.84 -14.77 -9.11
N PRO A 69 5.28 -15.94 -9.59
CA PRO A 69 4.80 -17.23 -9.10
C PRO A 69 5.36 -17.59 -7.72
N VAL A 70 6.57 -17.12 -7.40
CA VAL A 70 7.24 -17.36 -6.12
C VAL A 70 6.66 -16.43 -5.05
N LEU A 71 6.22 -16.99 -3.92
CA LEU A 71 5.53 -16.24 -2.88
C LEU A 71 6.35 -15.06 -2.33
N SER A 72 7.62 -15.26 -1.97
CA SER A 72 8.45 -14.18 -1.40
C SER A 72 8.65 -13.00 -2.38
N THR A 73 8.90 -13.31 -3.65
CA THR A 73 9.01 -12.31 -4.72
C THR A 73 7.67 -11.63 -4.97
N ARG A 74 6.57 -12.40 -4.96
CA ARG A 74 5.21 -11.88 -5.10
C ARG A 74 4.85 -10.92 -3.97
N THR A 75 5.12 -11.27 -2.72
CA THR A 75 4.89 -10.37 -1.57
C THR A 75 5.69 -9.08 -1.74
N SER A 76 6.98 -9.16 -2.12
CA SER A 76 7.80 -7.96 -2.38
C SER A 76 7.26 -7.08 -3.50
N GLN A 77 6.77 -7.72 -4.57
CA GLN A 77 6.10 -7.06 -5.68
C GLN A 77 4.79 -6.39 -5.24
N LEU A 78 3.95 -7.07 -4.45
CA LEU A 78 2.69 -6.55 -3.93
C LEU A 78 2.91 -5.36 -2.99
N THR A 79 3.91 -5.42 -2.12
CA THR A 79 4.35 -4.28 -1.28
C THR A 79 4.74 -3.08 -2.13
N SER A 80 5.50 -3.31 -3.20
CA SER A 80 5.93 -2.25 -4.12
C SER A 80 4.74 -1.64 -4.89
N TRP A 81 3.79 -2.48 -5.34
CA TRP A 81 2.54 -2.02 -5.93
C TRP A 81 1.70 -1.20 -4.95
N SER A 82 1.56 -1.66 -3.70
CA SER A 82 0.83 -0.94 -2.66
C SER A 82 1.42 0.45 -2.39
N ALA A 83 2.74 0.57 -2.32
CA ALA A 83 3.43 1.84 -2.16
C ALA A 83 3.23 2.77 -3.38
N LEU A 84 3.30 2.22 -4.60
CA LEU A 84 3.03 2.96 -5.83
C LEU A 84 1.58 3.48 -5.88
N ILE A 85 0.60 2.62 -5.60
CA ILE A 85 -0.82 3.00 -5.60
C ILE A 85 -1.08 4.11 -4.57
N GLN A 86 -0.59 3.96 -3.34
CA GLN A 86 -0.77 4.98 -2.31
C GLN A 86 -0.13 6.33 -2.69
N SER A 87 1.11 6.31 -3.20
CA SER A 87 1.81 7.55 -3.59
C SER A 87 1.15 8.22 -4.81
N TYR A 88 0.71 7.45 -5.80
CA TYR A 88 -0.01 7.95 -6.96
C TYR A 88 -1.36 8.56 -6.56
N CYS A 89 -2.16 7.83 -5.78
CA CYS A 89 -3.45 8.31 -5.27
C CYS A 89 -3.28 9.58 -4.41
N ARG A 90 -2.24 9.64 -3.55
CA ARG A 90 -1.93 10.85 -2.78
C ARG A 90 -1.59 12.04 -3.67
N HIS A 91 -0.73 11.85 -4.68
CA HIS A 91 -0.32 12.91 -5.58
C HIS A 91 -1.50 13.49 -6.38
N HIS A 92 -2.39 12.62 -6.86
CA HIS A 92 -3.57 13.00 -7.63
C HIS A 92 -4.82 13.27 -6.78
N ARG A 93 -4.72 13.16 -5.44
CA ARG A 93 -5.83 13.27 -4.49
C ARG A 93 -7.03 12.36 -4.83
N LEU A 94 -6.74 11.11 -5.19
CA LEU A 94 -7.74 10.11 -5.59
C LEU A 94 -8.11 9.19 -4.43
N TRP A 95 -9.20 9.49 -3.72
CA TRP A 95 -9.68 8.71 -2.56
C TRP A 95 -10.33 7.38 -2.94
N THR A 96 -10.92 7.33 -4.13
CA THR A 96 -11.58 6.16 -4.69
C THR A 96 -10.92 5.79 -6.01
N LEU A 97 -10.73 4.50 -6.22
CA LEU A 97 -10.18 3.95 -7.45
C LEU A 97 -11.21 3.00 -8.07
N VAL A 98 -11.65 3.32 -9.28
CA VAL A 98 -12.41 2.38 -10.12
C VAL A 98 -11.40 1.58 -10.92
N LEU A 99 -11.27 0.28 -10.61
CA LEU A 99 -10.21 -0.53 -11.19
C LEU A 99 -10.22 -0.55 -12.72
N VAL A 100 -11.40 -0.63 -13.34
CA VAL A 100 -11.53 -0.69 -14.81
C VAL A 100 -10.95 0.57 -15.45
N ASP A 101 -11.34 1.74 -14.96
CA ASP A 101 -10.88 3.03 -15.47
C ASP A 101 -9.38 3.23 -15.21
N ALA A 102 -8.92 2.79 -14.03
CA ALA A 102 -7.51 2.89 -13.64
C ALA A 102 -6.58 2.11 -14.57
N LEU A 103 -7.05 1.05 -15.24
CA LEU A 103 -6.22 0.23 -16.12
C LEU A 103 -5.70 1.00 -17.34
N ASP A 104 -6.39 2.05 -17.78
CA ASP A 104 -5.95 2.88 -18.92
C ASP A 104 -5.13 4.10 -18.47
N THR A 105 -5.01 4.32 -17.16
CA THR A 105 -4.18 5.38 -16.58
C THR A 105 -2.72 4.96 -16.43
N PRO A 106 -1.80 5.94 -16.25
CA PRO A 106 -0.40 5.65 -15.91
C PRO A 106 -0.21 4.82 -14.64
N LEU A 107 -1.21 4.68 -13.77
CA LEU A 107 -1.10 3.84 -12.57
C LEU A 107 -0.81 2.36 -12.93
N PHE A 108 -1.56 1.82 -13.89
CA PHE A 108 -1.46 0.40 -14.28
C PHE A 108 -0.94 0.17 -15.69
N HIS A 109 -0.68 1.24 -16.46
CA HIS A 109 -0.16 1.15 -17.82
C HIS A 109 1.10 2.02 -17.98
N ASN A 110 2.25 1.37 -18.09
CA ASN A 110 3.49 2.02 -18.51
C ASN A 110 3.63 1.93 -20.04
N ARG A 111 3.39 3.06 -20.70
CA ARG A 111 3.47 3.18 -22.17
C ARG A 111 4.91 3.14 -22.70
N ASP A 112 5.89 3.54 -21.91
CA ASP A 112 7.30 3.60 -22.32
C ASP A 112 7.90 2.21 -22.53
N ILE A 113 7.48 1.24 -21.71
CA ILE A 113 7.90 -0.17 -21.84
C ILE A 113 6.82 -1.07 -22.45
N GLY A 114 5.67 -0.51 -22.84
CA GLY A 114 4.53 -1.25 -23.40
C GLY A 114 4.03 -2.36 -22.47
N ARG A 115 3.87 -2.05 -21.18
CA ARG A 115 3.37 -3.00 -20.17
C ARG A 115 2.17 -2.45 -19.44
N ARG A 116 1.19 -3.34 -19.19
CA ARG A 116 -0.05 -3.05 -18.49
C ARG A 116 -0.39 -4.20 -17.55
N LEU A 117 -0.86 -3.88 -16.36
CA LEU A 117 -1.37 -4.86 -15.40
C LEU A 117 -2.74 -5.36 -15.88
N SER A 118 -3.02 -6.66 -15.80
CA SER A 118 -4.36 -7.17 -16.16
C SER A 118 -5.38 -6.79 -15.09
N LEU A 119 -6.69 -6.74 -15.44
CA LEU A 119 -7.76 -6.47 -14.45
C LEU A 119 -7.71 -7.48 -13.29
N ARG A 120 -7.45 -8.75 -13.61
CA ARG A 120 -7.34 -9.83 -12.63
C ARG A 120 -6.19 -9.58 -11.65
N ASP A 121 -5.04 -9.16 -12.17
CA ASP A 121 -3.86 -8.89 -11.35
C ASP A 121 -4.03 -7.61 -10.54
N ALA A 122 -4.62 -6.56 -11.11
CA ALA A 122 -4.97 -5.33 -10.40
C ALA A 122 -5.94 -5.61 -9.23
N ARG A 123 -6.98 -6.43 -9.46
CA ARG A 123 -7.87 -6.92 -8.39
C ARG A 123 -7.11 -7.69 -7.33
N SER A 124 -6.16 -8.55 -7.73
CA SER A 124 -5.34 -9.32 -6.79
C SER A 124 -4.45 -8.42 -5.92
N VAL A 125 -3.88 -7.35 -6.49
CA VAL A 125 -3.09 -6.35 -5.77
C VAL A 125 -3.97 -5.63 -4.74
N VAL A 126 -5.11 -5.09 -5.15
CA VAL A 126 -6.02 -4.38 -4.25
C VAL A 126 -6.59 -5.31 -3.18
N ALA A 127 -6.92 -6.56 -3.52
CA ALA A 127 -7.37 -7.55 -2.55
C ALA A 127 -6.31 -7.84 -1.48
N TRP A 128 -5.03 -7.94 -1.88
CA TRP A 128 -3.93 -8.05 -0.93
C TRP A 128 -3.80 -6.78 -0.06
N MET A 129 -3.92 -5.58 -0.65
CA MET A 129 -3.91 -4.31 0.10
C MET A 129 -5.04 -4.23 1.15
N SER A 130 -6.21 -4.77 0.86
CA SER A 130 -7.35 -4.81 1.80
C SER A 130 -7.17 -5.82 2.94
N SER A 131 -6.21 -6.75 2.82
CA SER A 131 -5.92 -7.75 3.85
C SER A 131 -5.06 -7.18 4.98
N PRO A 132 -5.02 -7.83 6.16
CA PRO A 132 -4.09 -7.47 7.23
C PRO A 132 -2.61 -7.55 6.79
N GLU A 133 -2.26 -8.48 5.91
CA GLU A 133 -0.90 -8.64 5.37
C GLU A 133 -0.48 -7.43 4.53
N GLY A 134 -1.41 -6.89 3.73
CA GLY A 134 -1.21 -5.67 2.95
C GLY A 134 -1.41 -4.38 3.77
N GLY A 135 -1.63 -4.49 5.08
CA GLY A 135 -1.75 -3.36 6.01
C GLY A 135 -3.10 -2.64 5.98
N GLY A 136 -4.15 -3.25 5.40
CA GLY A 136 -5.49 -2.68 5.32
C GLY A 136 -5.52 -1.33 4.60
N ARG A 137 -4.78 -1.20 3.49
CA ARG A 137 -4.60 0.03 2.71
C ARG A 137 -5.66 0.24 1.63
N ALA A 138 -6.62 -0.65 1.52
CA ALA A 138 -7.75 -0.52 0.62
C ALA A 138 -9.02 -1.14 1.22
N GLU A 139 -10.17 -0.75 0.69
CA GLU A 139 -11.47 -1.34 1.04
C GLU A 139 -12.38 -1.33 -0.19
N PHE A 140 -12.94 -2.48 -0.57
CA PHE A 140 -13.88 -2.54 -1.69
C PHE A 140 -15.22 -1.93 -1.32
N ILE A 141 -15.77 -1.12 -2.23
CA ILE A 141 -17.09 -0.50 -2.09
C ILE A 141 -18.10 -1.50 -2.65
N SER A 142 -18.83 -2.17 -1.76
CA SER A 142 -20.01 -2.95 -2.16
C SER A 142 -21.16 -2.00 -2.45
N SER A 143 -21.80 -2.12 -3.62
CA SER A 143 -22.97 -1.30 -3.99
C SER A 143 -24.20 -1.45 -3.07
N SER A 144 -24.15 -2.37 -2.10
CA SER A 144 -25.23 -2.58 -1.14
C SER A 144 -25.46 -1.46 -0.10
N THR A 145 -24.66 -0.40 -0.06
CA THR A 145 -24.75 0.64 1.00
C THR A 145 -25.53 1.90 0.56
N SER A 146 -26.53 1.77 -0.31
CA SER A 146 -27.38 2.91 -0.72
C SER A 146 -28.88 2.65 -0.63
N SER A 147 -29.32 1.68 0.18
CA SER A 147 -30.73 1.53 0.55
C SER A 147 -30.89 1.13 2.02
N SER A 148 -31.05 2.12 2.88
CA SER A 148 -31.49 1.99 4.26
C SER A 148 -32.95 1.52 4.29
N THR A 149 -33.26 0.41 5.00
CA THR A 149 -34.42 0.21 5.92
C THR A 149 -34.51 -1.27 6.34
N SER A 150 -34.51 -1.49 7.65
CA SER A 150 -34.77 -2.71 8.44
C SER A 150 -35.29 -3.98 7.74
N SER A 151 -34.60 -5.10 7.96
CA SER A 151 -35.23 -6.29 8.54
C SER A 151 -34.19 -7.30 9.04
N THR A 152 -34.49 -7.80 10.23
CA THR A 152 -33.76 -8.77 11.02
C THR A 152 -33.50 -10.09 10.28
N SER A 153 -32.25 -10.55 10.25
CA SER A 153 -31.96 -11.99 10.35
C SER A 153 -30.50 -12.23 10.73
N ALA A 154 -30.31 -12.56 12.01
CA ALA A 154 -29.13 -13.28 12.45
C ALA A 154 -29.04 -14.62 11.69
N LEU A 155 -27.96 -14.81 10.91
CA LEU A 155 -27.36 -16.14 10.79
C LEU A 155 -25.88 -16.05 10.40
N LYS A 156 -25.08 -16.39 11.41
CA LYS A 156 -23.72 -16.94 11.34
C LYS A 156 -23.40 -17.65 10.02
N LYS A 157 -22.40 -17.15 9.27
CA LYS A 157 -21.47 -18.04 8.55
C LYS A 157 -20.13 -17.36 8.26
N SER A 158 -19.09 -17.95 8.84
CA SER A 158 -17.70 -17.85 8.42
C SER A 158 -17.58 -17.97 6.90
N ARG A 159 -16.81 -17.07 6.27
CA ARG A 159 -16.33 -17.30 4.92
C ARG A 159 -14.89 -16.82 4.82
N VAL A 160 -13.96 -17.77 4.75
CA VAL A 160 -12.78 -17.62 3.90
C VAL A 160 -13.34 -17.40 2.51
N ALA A 161 -13.48 -16.14 2.11
CA ALA A 161 -13.91 -15.80 0.77
C ALA A 161 -12.74 -16.05 -0.17
N ASN A 162 -12.79 -17.17 -0.90
CA ASN A 162 -12.02 -17.31 -2.12
C ASN A 162 -12.41 -16.14 -3.04
N ALA A 163 -11.50 -15.19 -3.21
CA ALA A 163 -11.62 -14.02 -4.07
C ALA A 163 -11.46 -14.40 -5.55
N ALA A 164 -12.33 -15.27 -6.06
CA ALA A 164 -12.27 -15.74 -7.45
C ALA A 164 -13.57 -15.51 -8.25
N ASP A 165 -14.69 -15.22 -7.61
CA ASP A 165 -15.98 -15.01 -8.31
C ASP A 165 -16.67 -13.74 -7.81
N ALA A 166 -16.38 -12.63 -8.49
CA ALA A 166 -17.16 -11.40 -8.47
C ALA A 166 -17.07 -10.77 -9.87
N ASP A 167 -17.72 -11.44 -10.82
CA ASP A 167 -17.70 -11.13 -12.27
C ASP A 167 -18.71 -10.04 -12.68
N SER A 168 -19.24 -9.24 -11.76
CA SER A 168 -20.11 -8.13 -12.12
C SER A 168 -20.20 -7.12 -10.99
N GLU A 169 -19.18 -6.28 -10.88
CA GLU A 169 -19.29 -4.88 -10.46
C GLU A 169 -17.97 -4.19 -10.83
N ALA A 170 -18.07 -2.96 -11.35
CA ALA A 170 -16.94 -2.07 -11.52
C ALA A 170 -16.24 -1.97 -10.17
N GLY A 171 -15.09 -2.65 -10.04
CA GLY A 171 -14.42 -2.90 -8.76
C GLY A 171 -13.89 -1.60 -8.17
N SER A 172 -14.79 -0.85 -7.55
CA SER A 172 -14.53 0.43 -6.91
C SER A 172 -14.01 0.15 -5.52
N CYS A 173 -12.91 0.79 -5.14
CA CYS A 173 -12.35 0.66 -3.81
C CYS A 173 -11.89 2.01 -3.28
N TYR A 174 -11.96 2.18 -1.96
CA TYR A 174 -11.23 3.23 -1.27
C TYR A 174 -9.75 2.88 -1.22
N ILE A 175 -8.89 3.87 -1.43
CA ILE A 175 -7.44 3.75 -1.27
C ILE A 175 -7.00 4.60 -0.08
N TYR A 176 -6.31 3.97 0.87
CA TYR A 176 -5.87 4.60 2.10
C TYR A 176 -4.36 4.86 2.07
N TRP A 177 -3.93 6.03 1.56
CA TRP A 177 -2.54 6.49 1.74
C TRP A 177 -2.26 6.98 3.16
N ARG A 178 -3.32 7.22 3.93
CA ARG A 178 -3.34 7.16 5.40
C ARG A 178 -4.61 6.41 5.78
N SER A 179 -4.54 5.61 6.83
CA SER A 179 -5.69 4.90 7.39
C SER A 179 -6.70 5.87 8.00
N PRO A 180 -7.97 5.48 8.19
CA PRO A 180 -8.95 6.33 8.85
C PRO A 180 -8.53 6.80 10.24
N ALA A 181 -7.78 5.97 10.99
CA ALA A 181 -7.24 6.35 12.30
C ALA A 181 -6.12 7.39 12.20
N GLU A 182 -5.26 7.30 11.19
CA GLU A 182 -4.23 8.31 10.94
C GLU A 182 -4.86 9.64 10.51
N TRP A 183 -5.90 9.60 9.66
CA TRP A 183 -6.67 10.78 9.31
C TRP A 183 -7.40 11.41 10.49
N ALA A 184 -7.92 10.58 11.40
CA ALA A 184 -8.58 11.07 12.61
C ALA A 184 -7.62 11.92 13.44
N SER A 185 -6.38 11.48 13.59
CA SER A 185 -5.34 12.27 14.26
C SER A 185 -5.00 13.56 13.50
N VAL A 186 -4.91 13.54 12.17
CA VAL A 186 -4.68 14.75 11.35
C VAL A 186 -5.83 15.76 11.51
N LEU A 187 -7.09 15.29 11.52
CA LEU A 187 -8.25 16.15 11.75
C LEU A 187 -8.22 16.76 13.16
N GLU A 188 -7.94 15.94 14.18
CA GLU A 188 -7.80 16.41 15.57
C GLU A 188 -6.73 17.49 15.70
N ASP A 189 -5.57 17.29 15.08
CA ASP A 189 -4.46 18.26 15.09
C ASP A 189 -4.84 19.56 14.34
N TRP A 190 -5.56 19.46 13.23
CA TRP A 190 -6.05 20.64 12.50
C TRP A 190 -7.06 21.45 13.32
N VAL A 191 -8.03 20.78 13.95
CA VAL A 191 -9.03 21.44 14.81
C VAL A 191 -8.34 22.17 15.96
N GLU A 192 -7.37 21.53 16.62
CA GLU A 192 -6.64 22.14 17.72
C GLU A 192 -5.85 23.37 17.26
N ARG A 193 -5.09 23.21 16.17
CA ARG A 193 -4.27 24.29 15.61
C ARG A 193 -5.09 25.49 15.16
N THR A 194 -6.32 25.28 14.70
CA THR A 194 -7.22 26.34 14.21
C THR A 194 -8.16 26.90 15.29
N GLY A 195 -8.15 26.33 16.50
CA GLY A 195 -9.02 26.79 17.60
C GLY A 195 -10.51 26.49 17.38
N GLN A 196 -10.84 25.48 16.58
CA GLN A 196 -12.23 25.12 16.23
C GLN A 196 -12.86 24.11 17.20
N LYS A 197 -12.20 23.80 18.31
CA LYS A 197 -12.77 22.97 19.37
C LYS A 197 -14.07 23.58 19.90
N GLY A 198 -15.07 22.74 20.10
CA GLY A 198 -16.37 23.15 20.60
C GLY A 198 -17.31 23.77 19.56
N VAL A 199 -16.83 24.07 18.36
CA VAL A 199 -17.66 24.52 17.23
C VAL A 199 -18.21 23.30 16.49
N VAL A 200 -19.47 23.39 16.04
CA VAL A 200 -20.08 22.37 15.17
C VAL A 200 -19.74 22.71 13.73
N LEU A 201 -19.08 21.79 13.03
CA LEU A 201 -18.69 21.90 11.62
C LEU A 201 -19.42 20.84 10.80
N THR A 202 -19.86 21.19 9.61
CA THR A 202 -20.41 20.24 8.64
C THR A 202 -19.29 19.44 7.96
N LEU A 203 -19.62 18.28 7.38
CA LEU A 203 -18.66 17.51 6.57
C LEU A 203 -18.14 18.32 5.38
N TYR A 204 -18.96 19.20 4.80
CA TYR A 204 -18.56 20.09 3.71
C TYR A 204 -17.50 21.10 4.17
N GLU A 205 -17.68 21.76 5.32
CA GLU A 205 -16.69 22.71 5.85
C GLU A 205 -15.33 22.06 6.13
N ILE A 206 -15.34 20.79 6.53
CA ILE A 206 -14.11 20.02 6.80
C ILE A 206 -13.48 19.54 5.48
N GLY A 207 -14.25 18.88 4.62
CA GLY A 207 -13.74 18.24 3.40
C GLY A 207 -13.46 19.21 2.27
N GLU A 208 -14.27 20.24 2.09
CA GLU A 208 -14.25 21.12 0.91
C GLU A 208 -14.21 22.61 1.24
N GLY A 209 -14.26 22.98 2.53
CA GLY A 209 -14.23 24.36 2.98
C GLY A 209 -12.95 25.13 2.61
N ASP A 210 -13.07 26.46 2.49
CA ASP A 210 -11.94 27.33 2.16
C ASP A 210 -10.83 27.28 3.22
N ALA A 211 -11.21 27.10 4.49
CA ALA A 211 -10.28 27.00 5.61
C ALA A 211 -9.38 25.74 5.54
N THR A 212 -9.83 24.68 4.86
CA THR A 212 -9.12 23.40 4.74
C THR A 212 -8.41 23.23 3.41
N ARG A 213 -8.49 24.18 2.48
CA ARG A 213 -7.93 24.08 1.13
C ARG A 213 -6.44 23.70 1.05
N ARG A 214 -5.66 24.03 2.09
CA ARG A 214 -4.22 23.71 2.19
C ARG A 214 -3.93 22.40 2.92
N GLU A 215 -4.93 21.77 3.51
CA GLU A 215 -4.80 20.53 4.26
C GLU A 215 -4.75 19.32 3.31
N GLU A 216 -4.13 18.24 3.77
CA GLU A 216 -3.99 17.01 2.98
C GLU A 216 -5.32 16.27 2.79
N PHE A 217 -6.29 16.46 3.70
CA PHE A 217 -7.61 15.84 3.65
C PHE A 217 -8.63 16.64 2.82
N TRP A 218 -8.23 17.77 2.23
CA TRP A 218 -9.13 18.53 1.38
C TRP A 218 -9.51 17.74 0.12
N GLY A 219 -10.80 17.77 -0.22
CA GLY A 219 -11.41 16.98 -1.28
C GLY A 219 -11.62 15.51 -0.91
N MET A 220 -11.49 15.14 0.37
CA MET A 220 -11.83 13.79 0.85
C MET A 220 -13.31 13.51 0.62
N GLU A 221 -13.59 12.37 -0.02
CA GLU A 221 -14.95 11.94 -0.33
C GLU A 221 -15.77 11.78 0.96
N GLU A 222 -17.04 12.21 0.92
CA GLU A 222 -17.89 12.35 2.11
C GLU A 222 -18.02 11.05 2.91
N ARG A 223 -18.18 9.90 2.24
CA ARG A 223 -18.32 8.60 2.93
C ARG A 223 -17.02 8.21 3.62
N LEU A 224 -15.86 8.49 3.02
CA LEU A 224 -14.57 8.31 3.70
C LEU A 224 -14.42 9.27 4.88
N LEU A 225 -14.78 10.55 4.71
CA LEU A 225 -14.70 11.53 5.80
C LEU A 225 -15.60 11.13 6.99
N ARG A 226 -16.81 10.63 6.72
CA ARG A 226 -17.71 10.09 7.74
C ARG A 226 -17.04 8.97 8.54
N LYS A 227 -16.36 8.03 7.88
CA LYS A 227 -15.59 6.97 8.56
C LYS A 227 -14.49 7.53 9.46
N VAL A 228 -13.76 8.54 8.98
CA VAL A 228 -12.70 9.19 9.78
C VAL A 228 -13.30 9.84 11.03
N VAL A 229 -14.39 10.59 10.87
CA VAL A 229 -15.09 11.24 11.98
C VAL A 229 -15.66 10.22 12.97
N GLU A 230 -16.19 9.09 12.50
CA GLU A 230 -16.66 8.01 13.36
C GLU A 230 -15.51 7.44 14.23
N VAL A 231 -14.29 7.37 13.69
CA VAL A 231 -13.10 7.02 14.48
C VAL A 231 -12.80 8.08 15.54
N CYS A 232 -12.85 9.37 15.21
CA CYS A 232 -12.73 10.44 16.21
C CYS A 232 -13.79 10.33 17.32
N SER A 233 -15.02 9.96 16.95
CA SER A 233 -16.11 9.81 17.91
C SER A 233 -15.93 8.61 18.83
N LYS A 234 -15.52 7.45 18.29
CA LYS A 234 -15.16 6.27 19.08
C LYS A 234 -13.98 6.53 20.02
N ARG A 235 -13.08 7.46 19.67
CA ARG A 235 -11.97 7.92 20.52
C ARG A 235 -12.39 8.94 21.58
N GLY A 236 -13.65 9.38 21.61
CA GLY A 236 -14.14 10.41 22.52
C GLY A 236 -13.64 11.82 22.20
N ARG A 237 -13.15 12.05 20.98
CA ARG A 237 -12.60 13.34 20.53
C ARG A 237 -13.55 14.13 19.63
N ALA A 238 -14.63 13.50 19.17
CA ALA A 238 -15.67 14.17 18.41
C ALA A 238 -17.07 13.61 18.73
N GLN A 239 -18.09 14.35 18.37
CA GLN A 239 -19.48 13.93 18.41
C GLN A 239 -20.16 14.32 17.10
N VAL A 240 -20.84 13.36 16.47
CA VAL A 240 -21.65 13.59 15.27
C VAL A 240 -23.08 13.93 15.68
N PHE A 241 -23.66 14.90 14.99
CA PHE A 241 -25.02 15.40 15.13
C PHE A 241 -25.74 15.32 13.79
N GLY A 242 -27.06 15.23 13.81
CA GLY A 242 -27.89 15.25 12.61
C GLY A 242 -28.18 13.85 12.03
N SER A 243 -28.84 13.85 10.88
CA SER A 243 -29.18 12.67 10.09
C SER A 243 -28.48 12.72 8.72
N GLU A 244 -28.39 11.58 8.04
CA GLU A 244 -27.75 11.41 6.74
C GLU A 244 -28.07 12.57 5.77
N GLY A 245 -27.04 13.33 5.37
CA GLY A 245 -27.13 14.51 4.48
C GLY A 245 -27.13 15.89 5.17
N ALA A 246 -27.32 15.95 6.49
CA ALA A 246 -27.23 17.19 7.29
C ALA A 246 -26.42 16.95 8.59
N GLU A 247 -25.29 16.27 8.44
CA GLU A 247 -24.44 15.88 9.57
C GLU A 247 -23.52 17.03 9.99
N GLY A 248 -23.58 17.37 11.28
CA GLY A 248 -22.65 18.27 11.94
C GLY A 248 -21.71 17.47 12.85
N VAL A 249 -20.49 17.94 13.03
CA VAL A 249 -19.45 17.30 13.83
C VAL A 249 -18.88 18.32 14.78
N LYS A 250 -18.90 18.03 16.08
CA LYS A 250 -18.24 18.83 17.10
C LYS A 250 -17.01 18.09 17.61
N PHE A 251 -15.86 18.74 17.61
CA PHE A 251 -14.63 18.20 18.17
C PHE A 251 -14.38 18.75 19.58
N PHE A 252 -13.71 17.96 20.42
CA PHE A 252 -13.40 18.26 21.83
C PHE A 252 -11.89 18.32 22.10
#